data_AF-A0A673MKG6-F1
#
_entry.id   AF-A0A673MKG6-F1
#
_cell.length_a   1.000
_cell.length_b   1.000
_cell.length_c   1.000
_cell.angle_alpha   90.00
_cell.angle_beta   90.00
_cell.angle_gamma   90.00
#
_symmetry.space_group_name_H-M   'P 1'
#
loop_
_entity.id
_entity.type
_entity.pdbx_description
1 polymer ?
#
loop_
_entity_poly.entity_id
_entity_poly.type
_entity_poly.pdbx_seq_one_letter_code
_entity_poly.pdbx_strand_id
1 'polypeptide(L)'
;MEKMKYVLQVCVAFVLCSPQAVTGSPVDCPNQDTAGTSCAISVEKLLERAVQHAELIYRVSEESKLLFDEMLISYGMNLHIPEGTMCAPKTVTVPRSKSEIKQISDKWILHSLLILAQFWIDPLVEVQASLENYENAPSALLTRSKWISTKLMSLEQGIMSKLLNTFFFNSSGKFQYTSDRFVSSNILETVRRDYSVIYCFRKDAHKMQTFLKLLKCRQIEKENCSLF
;
A
#
# COMPACT_ATOMS: atom_id res chain seq x y z
N MET A 1 11.78 35.91 -22.08
CA MET A 1 11.89 34.60 -22.76
C MET A 1 13.20 33.86 -22.49
N GLU A 2 14.05 34.33 -21.57
CA GLU A 2 15.34 33.69 -21.25
C GLU A 2 15.29 32.82 -19.97
N LYS A 3 14.43 33.18 -19.01
CA LYS A 3 14.18 32.38 -17.79
C LYS A 3 13.51 31.02 -18.04
N MET A 4 12.80 30.86 -19.15
CA MET A 4 12.09 29.60 -19.48
C MET A 4 13.03 28.51 -20.03
N LYS A 5 14.19 28.91 -20.58
CA LYS A 5 15.22 27.97 -21.05
C LYS A 5 15.98 27.33 -19.89
N TYR A 6 16.26 28.09 -18.82
CA TYR A 6 16.93 27.56 -17.62
C TYR A 6 16.08 26.53 -16.87
N VAL A 7 14.77 26.75 -16.77
CA VAL A 7 13.85 25.78 -16.13
C VAL A 7 13.78 24.48 -16.92
N LEU A 8 13.72 24.55 -18.25
CA LEU A 8 13.68 23.35 -19.09
C LEU A 8 14.98 22.54 -19.01
N GLN A 9 16.14 23.22 -18.92
CA GLN A 9 17.45 22.58 -18.86
C GLN A 9 17.72 21.91 -17.50
N VAL A 10 17.19 22.46 -16.41
CA VAL A 10 17.24 21.84 -15.07
C VAL A 10 16.32 20.61 -14.98
N CYS A 11 15.14 20.65 -15.62
CA CYS A 11 14.23 19.50 -15.67
C CYS A 11 14.78 18.34 -16.51
N VAL A 12 15.50 18.62 -17.61
CA VAL A 12 16.11 17.56 -18.44
C VAL A 12 17.31 16.90 -17.74
N ALA A 13 18.04 17.64 -16.89
CA ALA A 13 19.15 17.09 -16.11
C ALA A 13 18.70 16.15 -14.97
N PHE A 14 17.57 16.46 -14.31
CA PHE A 14 17.02 15.58 -13.25
C PHE A 14 16.39 14.30 -13.81
N VAL A 15 15.94 14.29 -15.06
CA VAL A 15 15.37 13.10 -15.72
C VAL A 15 16.46 12.11 -16.19
N LEU A 16 17.72 12.54 -16.31
CA LEU A 16 18.81 11.72 -16.85
C LEU A 16 19.80 11.16 -15.82
N CYS A 17 19.58 11.38 -14.52
CA CYS A 17 20.47 10.85 -13.48
C CYS A 17 19.71 10.21 -12.32
N SER A 18 19.10 9.06 -12.58
CA SER A 18 18.93 7.99 -11.58
C SER A 18 18.61 6.66 -12.28
N PRO A 19 19.61 5.91 -12.78
CA PRO A 19 19.47 4.48 -12.87
C PRO A 19 19.83 3.92 -11.49
N GLN A 20 19.03 4.21 -10.46
CA GLN A 20 18.91 3.24 -9.38
C GLN A 20 17.95 2.17 -9.89
N ALA A 21 18.44 1.41 -10.88
CA ALA A 21 18.00 0.06 -11.04
C ALA A 21 18.28 -0.59 -9.68
N VAL A 22 17.24 -0.79 -8.88
CA VAL A 22 17.30 -1.73 -7.78
C VAL A 22 17.54 -3.07 -8.45
N THR A 23 18.82 -3.43 -8.60
CA THR A 23 19.26 -4.76 -8.99
C THR A 23 19.02 -5.67 -7.80
N GLY A 24 17.74 -5.97 -7.56
CA GLY A 24 17.39 -7.16 -6.81
C GLY A 24 17.76 -8.34 -7.69
N SER A 25 18.94 -8.93 -7.46
CA SER A 25 19.25 -10.25 -8.02
C SER A 25 18.07 -11.18 -7.69
N PRO A 26 17.51 -11.91 -8.67
CA PRO A 26 16.58 -12.96 -8.34
C PRO A 26 17.38 -14.00 -7.55
N VAL A 27 17.06 -14.14 -6.26
CA VAL A 27 17.71 -15.09 -5.34
C VAL A 27 17.54 -16.56 -5.80
N ASP A 28 16.73 -16.81 -6.84
CA ASP A 28 16.38 -18.14 -7.36
C ASP A 28 16.52 -18.25 -8.92
N CYS A 29 17.70 -17.99 -9.50
CA CYS A 29 18.00 -18.52 -10.84
C CYS A 29 19.15 -19.54 -10.73
N PRO A 30 18.91 -20.78 -10.27
CA PRO A 30 19.90 -21.83 -10.38
C PRO A 30 19.92 -22.35 -11.83
N ASN A 31 21.12 -22.47 -12.40
CA ASN A 31 21.47 -23.00 -13.72
C ASN A 31 21.42 -21.99 -14.87
N GLN A 32 22.54 -21.27 -15.05
CA GLN A 32 22.92 -20.74 -16.36
C GLN A 32 23.38 -21.90 -17.23
N ASP A 33 22.50 -22.39 -18.09
CA ASP A 33 22.94 -23.05 -19.30
C ASP A 33 23.05 -22.00 -20.41
N THR A 34 24.18 -22.07 -21.11
CA THR A 34 24.73 -21.12 -22.07
C THR A 34 23.85 -20.91 -23.30
N ALA A 35 22.72 -20.22 -23.16
CA ALA A 35 21.96 -19.65 -24.28
C ALA A 35 20.89 -18.68 -23.75
N GLY A 36 21.19 -17.37 -23.72
CA GLY A 36 20.26 -16.23 -23.81
C GLY A 36 18.82 -16.34 -23.26
N THR A 37 18.56 -17.10 -22.19
CA THR A 37 17.20 -17.37 -21.72
C THR A 37 16.87 -16.41 -20.59
N SER A 38 15.86 -15.57 -20.82
CA SER A 38 15.29 -14.64 -19.84
C SER A 38 14.91 -15.38 -18.54
N CYS A 39 15.52 -15.02 -17.41
CA CYS A 39 15.07 -15.52 -16.11
C CYS A 39 13.72 -14.85 -15.78
N ALA A 40 12.63 -15.62 -15.89
CA ALA A 40 11.29 -15.19 -15.56
C ALA A 40 10.85 -15.80 -14.22
N ILE A 41 10.43 -14.96 -13.27
CA ILE A 41 9.88 -15.40 -11.99
C ILE A 41 8.42 -15.84 -12.21
N SER A 42 8.02 -16.99 -11.68
CA SER A 42 6.63 -17.47 -11.79
C SER A 42 5.64 -16.55 -11.06
N VAL A 43 4.39 -16.51 -11.54
CA VAL A 43 3.28 -15.75 -10.91
C VAL A 43 3.07 -16.18 -9.47
N GLU A 44 3.18 -17.47 -9.19
CA GLU A 44 3.06 -18.02 -7.84
C GLU A 44 4.10 -17.42 -6.89
N LYS A 45 5.39 -17.40 -7.30
CA LYS A 45 6.46 -16.78 -6.51
C LYS A 45 6.27 -15.27 -6.34
N LEU A 46 5.71 -14.59 -7.34
CA LEU A 46 5.38 -13.16 -7.24
C LEU A 46 4.26 -12.93 -6.22
N LEU A 47 3.19 -13.74 -6.26
CA LEU A 47 2.09 -13.67 -5.31
C LEU A 47 2.53 -14.02 -3.89
N GLU A 48 3.39 -15.03 -3.71
CA GLU A 48 3.99 -15.36 -2.41
C GLU A 48 4.69 -14.14 -1.80
N ARG A 49 5.58 -13.51 -2.57
CA ARG A 49 6.30 -12.30 -2.13
C ARG A 49 5.34 -11.15 -1.83
N ALA A 50 4.30 -10.96 -2.64
CA ALA A 50 3.30 -9.94 -2.42
C ALA A 50 2.49 -10.18 -1.14
N VAL A 51 2.09 -11.43 -0.87
CA VAL A 51 1.40 -11.83 0.38
C VAL A 51 2.27 -11.53 1.60
N GLN A 52 3.54 -11.96 1.58
CA GLN A 52 4.48 -11.69 2.67
C GLN A 52 4.66 -10.19 2.90
N HIS A 53 4.72 -9.41 1.82
CA HIS A 53 4.85 -7.96 1.90
C HIS A 53 3.60 -7.31 2.53
N ALA A 54 2.40 -7.70 2.11
CA ALA A 54 1.16 -7.18 2.67
C ALA A 54 0.94 -7.61 4.13
N GLU A 55 1.35 -8.82 4.50
CA GLU A 55 1.33 -9.28 5.89
C GLU A 55 2.24 -8.46 6.80
N LEU A 56 3.45 -8.13 6.30
CA LEU A 56 4.35 -7.26 7.03
C LEU A 56 3.78 -5.84 7.19
N ILE A 57 3.19 -5.29 6.13
CA ILE A 57 2.51 -3.99 6.18
C ILE A 57 1.38 -4.01 7.22
N TYR A 58 0.54 -5.05 7.22
CA TYR A 58 -0.55 -5.18 8.18
C TYR A 58 -0.03 -5.29 9.61
N ARG A 59 0.97 -6.13 9.88
CA ARG A 59 1.57 -6.25 11.22
C ARG A 59 2.12 -4.92 11.73
N VAL A 60 2.86 -4.19 10.90
CA VAL A 60 3.42 -2.89 11.29
C VAL A 60 2.30 -1.86 11.50
N SER A 61 1.17 -1.97 10.78
CA SER A 61 -0.01 -1.13 11.01
C SER A 61 -0.69 -1.37 12.36
N GLU A 62 -0.78 -2.62 12.82
CA GLU A 62 -1.26 -2.97 14.17
C GLU A 62 -0.37 -2.34 15.23
N GLU A 63 0.96 -2.53 15.12
CA GLU A 63 1.93 -1.96 16.04
C GLU A 63 1.88 -0.42 16.06
N SER A 64 1.66 0.20 14.91
CA SER A 64 1.55 1.66 14.80
C SER A 64 0.27 2.19 15.44
N LYS A 65 -0.84 1.45 15.31
CA LYS A 65 -2.10 1.79 15.99
C LYS A 65 -1.94 1.72 17.52
N LEU A 66 -1.26 0.69 18.04
CA LEU A 66 -0.99 0.56 19.47
C LEU A 66 -0.14 1.72 20.00
N LEU A 67 0.94 2.08 19.30
CA LEU A 67 1.75 3.25 19.67
C LEU A 67 0.94 4.55 19.67
N PHE A 68 0.02 4.71 18.73
CA PHE A 68 -0.85 5.88 18.69
C PHE A 68 -1.83 5.88 19.87
N ASP A 69 -2.43 4.73 20.22
CA ASP A 69 -3.29 4.63 21.41
C ASP A 69 -2.53 5.02 22.69
N GLU A 70 -1.30 4.54 22.86
CA GLU A 70 -0.43 4.90 24.01
C GLU A 70 -0.16 6.41 24.07
N MET A 71 0.07 7.04 22.91
CA MET A 71 0.23 8.50 22.80
C MET A 71 -1.07 9.24 23.15
N LEU A 72 -2.24 8.72 22.78
CA LEU A 72 -3.52 9.34 23.19
C LEU A 72 -3.74 9.26 24.70
N ILE A 73 -3.36 8.15 25.33
CA ILE A 73 -3.43 7.99 26.79
C ILE A 73 -2.56 9.04 27.49
N SER A 74 -1.34 9.30 27.00
CA SER A 74 -0.46 10.31 27.59
C SER A 74 -1.00 11.74 27.43
N TYR A 75 -1.80 11.99 26.40
CA TYR A 75 -2.55 13.24 26.20
C TYR A 75 -3.86 13.32 27.01
N GLY A 76 -4.21 12.29 27.78
CA GLY A 76 -5.50 12.22 28.48
C GLY A 76 -6.71 12.12 27.54
N MET A 77 -6.49 11.68 26.30
CA MET A 77 -7.53 11.53 25.29
C MET A 77 -8.02 10.09 25.22
N ASN A 78 -9.33 9.92 25.04
CA ASN A 78 -9.93 8.63 24.72
C ASN A 78 -10.73 8.76 23.42
N LEU A 79 -10.13 8.36 22.30
CA LEU A 79 -10.77 8.35 21.00
C LEU A 79 -11.25 6.94 20.69
N HIS A 80 -12.57 6.76 20.62
CA HIS A 80 -13.16 5.49 20.23
C HIS A 80 -13.73 5.59 18.81
N ILE A 81 -13.21 4.76 17.90
CA ILE A 81 -13.77 4.59 16.56
C ILE A 81 -14.58 3.29 16.53
N PRO A 82 -15.92 3.35 16.31
CA PRO A 82 -16.75 2.16 16.26
C PRO A 82 -16.23 1.15 15.23
N GLU A 83 -16.25 -0.15 15.54
CA GLU A 83 -15.73 -1.21 14.66
C GLU A 83 -16.37 -1.20 13.26
N GLY A 84 -17.65 -0.80 13.17
CA GLY A 84 -18.41 -0.66 11.93
C GLY A 84 -18.05 0.57 11.07
N THR A 85 -17.12 1.42 11.51
CA THR A 85 -16.73 2.62 10.77
C THR A 85 -16.16 2.26 9.40
N MET A 86 -16.76 2.84 8.36
CA MET A 86 -16.29 2.67 6.98
C MET A 86 -15.16 3.65 6.68
N CYS A 87 -14.04 3.09 6.25
CA CYS A 87 -12.85 3.83 5.85
C CYS A 87 -12.93 4.16 4.36
N ALA A 88 -12.45 5.35 3.98
CA ALA A 88 -12.19 5.64 2.59
C ALA A 88 -10.98 4.81 2.10
N PRO A 89 -10.98 4.31 0.86
CA PRO A 89 -12.03 4.47 -0.14
C PRO A 89 -13.18 3.47 0.07
N LYS A 90 -14.43 3.99 0.13
CA LYS A 90 -15.64 3.18 0.39
C LYS A 90 -15.97 2.18 -0.73
N THR A 91 -15.35 2.33 -1.89
CA THR A 91 -15.58 1.52 -3.09
C THR A 91 -15.04 0.10 -2.97
N VAL A 92 -14.18 -0.18 -1.98
CA VAL A 92 -13.52 -1.48 -1.83
C VAL A 92 -14.05 -2.24 -0.62
N THR A 93 -14.92 -3.22 -0.87
CA THR A 93 -15.53 -4.08 0.16
C THR A 93 -14.93 -5.48 0.15
N VAL A 94 -14.67 -6.06 1.33
CA VAL A 94 -14.25 -7.48 1.40
C VAL A 94 -15.47 -8.36 1.19
N PRO A 95 -15.45 -9.33 0.26
CA PRO A 95 -16.49 -10.36 0.19
C PRO A 95 -16.57 -11.08 1.53
N ARG A 96 -17.75 -11.52 1.95
CA ARG A 96 -17.98 -12.16 3.26
C ARG A 96 -18.49 -13.59 3.14
N SER A 97 -18.96 -13.99 1.96
CA SER A 97 -19.51 -15.33 1.71
C SER A 97 -18.71 -16.09 0.65
N LYS A 98 -18.75 -17.43 0.70
CA LYS A 98 -18.16 -18.29 -0.35
C LYS A 98 -18.73 -18.00 -1.73
N SER A 99 -20.02 -17.67 -1.82
CA SER A 99 -20.69 -17.27 -3.07
C SER A 99 -20.12 -15.97 -3.63
N GLU A 100 -19.95 -14.94 -2.81
CA GLU A 100 -19.31 -13.68 -3.24
C GLU A 100 -17.85 -13.91 -3.64
N ILE A 101 -17.11 -14.72 -2.87
CA ILE A 101 -15.75 -15.10 -3.22
C ILE A 101 -15.73 -15.78 -4.59
N LYS A 102 -16.67 -16.65 -4.95
CA LYS A 102 -16.68 -17.26 -6.30
C LYS A 102 -17.03 -16.27 -7.42
N GLN A 103 -17.79 -15.21 -7.12
CA GLN A 103 -18.27 -14.25 -8.13
C GLN A 103 -17.27 -13.12 -8.43
N ILE A 104 -16.42 -12.73 -7.48
CA ILE A 104 -15.46 -11.64 -7.74
C ILE A 104 -14.31 -12.10 -8.64
N SER A 105 -14.01 -11.31 -9.68
CA SER A 105 -12.91 -11.62 -10.61
C SER A 105 -11.54 -11.24 -10.03
N ASP A 106 -10.48 -11.95 -10.45
CA ASP A 106 -9.10 -11.60 -10.11
C ASP A 106 -8.75 -10.16 -10.54
N LYS A 107 -9.34 -9.70 -11.65
CA LYS A 107 -9.24 -8.32 -12.13
C LYS A 107 -9.74 -7.32 -11.12
N TRP A 108 -10.92 -7.55 -10.57
CA TRP A 108 -11.50 -6.68 -9.58
C TRP A 108 -10.65 -6.66 -8.30
N ILE A 109 -10.10 -7.82 -7.89
CA ILE A 109 -9.22 -7.92 -6.72
C ILE A 109 -7.92 -7.12 -6.93
N LEU A 110 -7.22 -7.33 -8.05
CA LEU A 110 -5.99 -6.61 -8.37
C LEU A 110 -6.22 -5.10 -8.49
N HIS A 111 -7.36 -4.70 -9.07
CA HIS A 111 -7.73 -3.29 -9.17
C HIS A 111 -8.02 -2.68 -7.80
N SER A 112 -8.71 -3.42 -6.92
CA SER A 112 -8.97 -3.03 -5.54
C SER A 112 -7.68 -2.86 -4.73
N LEU A 113 -6.73 -3.78 -4.88
CA LEU A 113 -5.40 -3.68 -4.26
C LEU A 113 -4.65 -2.43 -4.70
N LEU A 114 -4.70 -2.11 -6.00
CA LEU A 114 -4.06 -0.91 -6.55
C LEU A 114 -4.67 0.37 -5.95
N ILE A 115 -6.00 0.45 -5.91
CA ILE A 115 -6.73 1.59 -5.32
C ILE A 115 -6.31 1.80 -3.87
N LEU A 116 -6.28 0.73 -3.06
CA LEU A 116 -5.91 0.81 -1.65
C LEU A 116 -4.45 1.26 -1.49
N ALA A 117 -3.52 0.66 -2.24
CA ALA A 117 -2.10 1.00 -2.15
C ALA A 117 -1.85 2.47 -2.50
N GLN A 118 -2.48 2.98 -3.57
CA GLN A 118 -2.33 4.36 -4.02
C GLN A 118 -3.00 5.35 -3.05
N PHE A 119 -4.22 5.05 -2.60
CA PHE A 119 -4.97 5.96 -1.74
C PHE A 119 -4.25 6.24 -0.43
N TRP A 120 -3.64 5.23 0.19
CA TRP A 120 -3.08 5.35 1.53
C TRP A 120 -1.71 6.03 1.62
N ILE A 121 -1.03 6.26 0.48
CA ILE A 121 0.29 6.90 0.49
C ILE A 121 0.21 8.33 1.04
N ASP A 122 -0.65 9.18 0.45
CA ASP A 122 -0.72 10.60 0.83
C ASP A 122 -1.24 10.82 2.27
N PRO A 123 -2.34 10.17 2.73
CA PRO A 123 -2.79 10.30 4.11
C PRO A 123 -1.71 9.91 5.15
N LEU A 124 -0.91 8.88 4.86
CA LEU A 124 0.18 8.49 5.75
C LEU A 124 1.32 9.51 5.77
N VAL A 125 1.62 10.15 4.63
CA VAL A 125 2.59 11.25 4.57
C VAL A 125 2.10 12.47 5.35
N GLU A 126 0.81 12.79 5.29
CA GLU A 126 0.21 13.87 6.10
C GLU A 126 0.30 13.58 7.61
N VAL A 127 0.09 12.33 8.02
CA VAL A 127 0.32 11.90 9.40
C VAL A 127 1.79 12.05 9.79
N GLN A 128 2.74 11.71 8.91
CA GLN A 128 4.16 11.87 9.19
C GLN A 128 4.52 13.34 9.47
N ALA A 129 4.01 14.26 8.66
CA ALA A 129 4.23 15.69 8.86
C ALA A 129 3.63 16.19 10.18
N SER A 130 2.46 15.67 10.56
CA SER A 130 1.81 16.02 11.82
C SER A 130 2.57 15.48 13.04
N LEU A 131 3.04 14.22 12.98
CA LEU A 131 3.81 13.58 14.03
C LEU A 131 5.12 14.30 14.37
N GLU A 132 5.74 14.98 13.39
CA GLU A 132 6.95 15.79 13.62
C GLU A 132 6.69 17.02 14.50
N ASN A 133 5.42 17.45 14.65
CA ASN A 133 5.02 18.61 15.44
C ASN A 133 4.35 18.25 16.77
N TYR A 134 4.10 16.96 17.03
CA TYR A 134 3.47 16.51 18.27
C TYR A 134 4.47 16.43 19.42
N GLU A 135 4.10 16.95 20.58
CA GLU A 135 4.92 16.82 21.79
C GLU A 135 4.97 15.34 22.22
N ASN A 136 6.17 14.81 22.41
CA ASN A 136 6.40 13.42 22.86
C ASN A 136 5.84 12.34 21.90
N ALA A 137 5.75 12.60 20.59
CA ALA A 137 5.40 11.57 19.63
C ALA A 137 6.43 10.42 19.64
N PRO A 138 5.99 9.14 19.71
CA PRO A 138 6.91 8.01 19.65
C PRO A 138 7.69 8.01 18.33
N SER A 139 9.02 8.07 18.38
CA SER A 139 9.87 8.05 17.18
C SER A 139 9.66 6.80 16.32
N ALA A 140 9.31 5.68 16.96
CA ALA A 140 8.94 4.44 16.30
C ALA A 140 7.67 4.58 15.46
N LEU A 141 6.68 5.38 15.88
CA LEU A 141 5.45 5.60 15.12
C LEU A 141 5.73 6.35 13.80
N LEU A 142 6.53 7.42 13.87
CA LEU A 142 6.98 8.15 12.69
C LEU A 142 7.78 7.25 11.73
N THR A 143 8.74 6.50 12.27
CA THR A 143 9.60 5.61 11.49
C THR A 143 8.79 4.50 10.80
N ARG A 144 7.84 3.89 11.51
CA ARG A 144 6.95 2.87 10.97
C ARG A 144 6.03 3.44 9.89
N SER A 145 5.48 4.64 10.09
CA SER A 145 4.65 5.30 9.06
C SER A 145 5.44 5.53 7.76
N LYS A 146 6.68 6.07 7.86
CA LYS A 146 7.59 6.25 6.71
C LYS A 146 7.90 4.91 6.00
N TRP A 147 8.15 3.87 6.79
CA TRP A 147 8.39 2.53 6.27
C TRP A 147 7.16 1.97 5.54
N ILE A 148 5.95 2.12 6.11
CA ILE A 148 4.69 1.68 5.51
C ILE A 148 4.47 2.36 4.16
N SER A 149 4.56 3.69 4.07
CA SER A 149 4.36 4.41 2.79
C SER A 149 5.32 3.92 1.71
N THR A 150 6.58 3.68 2.07
CA THR A 150 7.60 3.14 1.16
C THR A 150 7.24 1.73 0.66
N LYS A 151 6.69 0.90 1.55
CA LYS A 151 6.26 -0.46 1.22
C LYS A 151 4.97 -0.49 0.39
N LEU A 152 4.05 0.45 0.60
CA LEU A 152 2.89 0.63 -0.26
C LEU A 152 3.28 0.99 -1.70
N MET A 153 4.22 1.93 -1.88
CA MET A 153 4.75 2.26 -3.21
C MET A 153 5.38 1.04 -3.90
N SER A 154 6.14 0.25 -3.14
CA SER A 154 6.75 -0.98 -3.66
C SER A 154 5.71 -2.04 -4.02
N LEU A 155 4.63 -2.16 -3.25
CA LEU A 155 3.50 -3.06 -3.53
C LEU A 155 2.72 -2.60 -4.77
N GLU A 156 2.42 -1.31 -4.88
CA GLU A 156 1.79 -0.68 -6.05
C GLU A 156 2.58 -1.00 -7.33
N GLN A 157 3.90 -0.76 -7.31
CA GLN A 157 4.78 -1.05 -8.44
C GLN A 157 4.77 -2.54 -8.80
N GLY A 158 4.78 -3.44 -7.80
CA GLY A 158 4.70 -4.88 -8.01
C GLY A 158 3.38 -5.30 -8.68
N ILE A 159 2.27 -4.71 -8.26
CA ILE A 159 0.94 -4.93 -8.84
C ILE A 159 0.90 -4.43 -10.29
N MET A 160 1.37 -3.20 -10.55
CA MET A 160 1.34 -2.60 -11.89
C MET A 160 2.27 -3.29 -12.89
N SER A 161 3.51 -3.58 -12.50
CA SER A 161 4.55 -4.02 -13.44
C SER A 161 4.46 -5.50 -13.80
N LYS A 162 4.04 -6.35 -12.86
CA LYS A 162 4.14 -7.81 -13.03
C LYS A 162 2.79 -8.50 -12.87
N LEU A 163 2.04 -8.21 -11.82
CA LEU A 163 0.78 -8.92 -11.58
C LEU A 163 -0.28 -8.52 -12.62
N LEU A 164 -0.56 -7.24 -12.80
CA LEU A 164 -1.54 -6.80 -13.81
C LEU A 164 -1.14 -7.22 -15.23
N ASN A 165 0.14 -7.13 -15.60
CA ASN A 165 0.60 -7.55 -16.93
C ASN A 165 0.54 -9.07 -17.16
N THR A 166 0.71 -9.88 -16.11
CA THR A 166 0.57 -11.34 -16.26
C THR A 166 -0.88 -11.82 -16.20
N PHE A 167 -1.72 -11.15 -15.40
CA PHE A 167 -3.15 -11.44 -15.35
C PHE A 167 -3.94 -10.82 -16.51
N PHE A 168 -3.39 -9.81 -17.21
CA PHE A 168 -4.05 -9.11 -18.32
C PHE A 168 -3.12 -8.87 -19.51
N PHE A 169 -3.56 -9.25 -20.70
CA PHE A 169 -3.07 -8.67 -21.96
C PHE A 169 -3.81 -7.34 -22.18
N ASN A 170 -3.12 -6.21 -21.96
CA ASN A 170 -3.54 -4.83 -22.29
C ASN A 170 -4.64 -4.19 -21.40
N SER A 171 -4.25 -3.41 -20.38
CA SER A 171 -5.03 -2.22 -19.99
C SER A 171 -4.20 -1.27 -19.12
N SER A 172 -3.70 -0.18 -19.73
CA SER A 172 -3.01 0.92 -19.05
C SER A 172 -3.97 2.09 -18.84
N GLY A 173 -4.86 1.97 -17.85
CA GLY A 173 -5.66 3.08 -17.35
C GLY A 173 -4.95 3.79 -16.20
N LYS A 174 -4.67 5.10 -16.33
CA LYS A 174 -4.29 5.93 -15.17
C LYS A 174 -5.54 6.21 -14.35
N PHE A 175 -5.48 5.93 -13.05
CA PHE A 175 -6.58 6.18 -12.12
C PHE A 175 -6.31 7.48 -11.36
N GLN A 176 -7.30 8.38 -11.35
CA GLN A 176 -7.23 9.64 -10.64
C GLN A 176 -8.17 9.58 -9.44
N TYR A 177 -7.60 9.72 -8.24
CA TYR A 177 -8.35 9.77 -6.99
C TYR A 177 -8.44 11.21 -6.50
N THR A 178 -9.64 11.63 -6.11
CA THR A 178 -9.89 12.93 -5.47
C THR A 178 -9.76 12.77 -3.96
N SER A 179 -8.64 13.23 -3.40
CA SER A 179 -8.48 13.35 -1.95
C SER A 179 -9.15 14.64 -1.47
N ASP A 180 -10.20 14.52 -0.65
CA ASP A 180 -10.77 15.65 0.08
C ASP A 180 -9.79 16.06 1.19
N ARG A 181 -9.00 17.11 0.93
CA ARG A 181 -8.09 17.69 1.92
C ARG A 181 -8.87 18.51 2.94
N PHE A 182 -8.84 18.09 4.19
CA PHE A 182 -9.24 18.91 5.34
C PHE A 182 -8.01 19.38 6.12
N VAL A 183 -7.61 20.63 5.89
CA VAL A 183 -6.62 21.32 6.72
C VAL A 183 -7.35 21.93 7.92
N SER A 184 -7.06 21.44 9.12
CA SER A 184 -7.55 22.04 10.37
C SER A 184 -6.39 22.74 11.09
N SER A 185 -6.67 23.89 11.70
CA SER A 185 -5.74 24.69 12.49
C SER A 185 -5.67 24.30 13.98
N ASN A 186 -6.47 23.33 14.42
CA ASN A 186 -6.52 22.89 15.82
C ASN A 186 -5.71 21.59 16.00
N ILE A 187 -4.77 21.57 16.96
CA ILE A 187 -3.91 20.41 17.23
C ILE A 187 -4.74 19.18 17.65
N LEU A 188 -5.82 19.36 18.43
CA LEU A 188 -6.71 18.28 18.84
C LEU A 188 -7.46 17.67 17.65
N GLU A 189 -7.89 18.51 16.70
CA GLU A 189 -8.56 18.04 15.50
C GLU A 189 -7.58 17.31 14.57
N THR A 190 -6.33 17.77 14.51
CA THR A 190 -5.24 17.10 13.79
C THR A 190 -4.95 15.73 14.39
N VAL A 191 -4.81 15.62 15.72
CA VAL A 191 -4.61 14.34 16.41
C VAL A 191 -5.77 13.37 16.14
N ARG A 192 -7.02 13.85 16.19
CA ARG A 192 -8.20 13.02 15.89
C ARG A 192 -8.24 12.54 14.44
N ARG A 193 -7.92 13.43 13.49
CA ARG A 193 -7.83 13.10 12.06
C ARG A 193 -6.79 12.01 11.85
N ASP A 194 -5.59 12.21 12.37
CA ASP A 194 -4.46 11.29 12.19
C ASP A 194 -4.72 9.94 12.84
N TYR A 195 -5.36 9.92 14.02
CA TYR A 195 -5.81 8.69 14.64
C TYR A 195 -6.78 7.93 13.73
N SER A 196 -7.72 8.65 13.11
CA SER A 196 -8.66 8.07 12.15
C SER A 196 -7.95 7.50 10.91
N VAL A 197 -6.92 8.18 10.40
CA VAL A 197 -6.08 7.69 9.30
C VAL A 197 -5.39 6.38 9.70
N ILE A 198 -4.71 6.33 10.84
CA ILE A 198 -3.98 5.12 11.30
C ILE A 198 -4.93 3.97 11.57
N TYR A 199 -6.06 4.22 12.23
CA TYR A 199 -7.11 3.22 12.45
C TYR A 199 -7.63 2.64 11.13
N CYS A 200 -7.92 3.51 10.16
CA CYS A 200 -8.49 3.07 8.90
C CYS A 200 -7.49 2.36 8.01
N PHE A 201 -6.24 2.85 7.98
CA PHE A 201 -5.16 2.19 7.27
C PHE A 201 -4.98 0.75 7.74
N ARG A 202 -5.01 0.50 9.06
CA ARG A 202 -4.93 -0.85 9.64
C ARG A 202 -5.99 -1.80 9.07
N LYS A 203 -7.24 -1.35 8.98
CA LYS A 203 -8.36 -2.13 8.41
C LYS A 203 -8.14 -2.42 6.93
N ASP A 204 -7.65 -1.45 6.18
CA ASP A 204 -7.40 -1.60 4.75
C ASP A 204 -6.12 -2.37 4.43
N ALA A 205 -5.13 -2.37 5.32
CA ALA A 205 -3.94 -3.22 5.25
C ALA A 205 -4.31 -4.69 5.42
N HIS A 206 -5.18 -5.00 6.40
CA HIS A 206 -5.76 -6.33 6.52
C HIS A 206 -6.48 -6.74 5.24
N LYS A 207 -7.31 -5.86 4.69
CA LYS A 207 -8.03 -6.08 3.43
C LYS A 207 -7.08 -6.39 2.26
N MET A 208 -5.98 -5.65 2.12
CA MET A 208 -4.95 -5.92 1.10
C MET A 208 -4.33 -7.31 1.30
N GLN A 209 -3.98 -7.69 2.53
CA GLN A 209 -3.45 -9.02 2.83
C GLN A 209 -4.46 -10.12 2.44
N THR A 210 -5.72 -9.96 2.82
CA THR A 210 -6.80 -10.91 2.51
C THR A 210 -6.97 -11.11 1.00
N PHE A 211 -6.97 -10.02 0.23
CA PHE A 211 -7.09 -10.08 -1.23
C PHE A 211 -5.91 -10.78 -1.91
N LEU A 212 -4.68 -10.54 -1.46
CA LEU A 212 -3.50 -11.22 -2.00
C LEU A 212 -3.49 -12.71 -1.64
N LYS A 213 -3.90 -13.08 -0.42
CA LYS A 213 -4.08 -14.48 -0.02
C LYS A 213 -5.12 -15.19 -0.89
N LEU A 214 -6.22 -14.50 -1.22
CA LEU A 214 -7.25 -15.04 -2.11
C LEU A 214 -6.72 -15.29 -3.53
N LEU A 215 -5.99 -14.32 -4.11
CA LEU A 215 -5.36 -14.48 -5.42
C LEU A 215 -4.36 -15.65 -5.43
N LYS A 216 -3.50 -15.75 -4.41
CA LYS A 216 -2.56 -16.87 -4.26
C LYS A 216 -3.29 -18.21 -4.19
N CYS A 217 -4.34 -18.31 -3.38
CA CYS A 217 -5.10 -19.54 -3.27
C CYS A 217 -5.73 -19.96 -4.61
N ARG A 218 -6.32 -19.01 -5.36
CA ARG A 218 -6.93 -19.30 -6.67
C ARG A 218 -5.91 -19.81 -7.68
N GLN A 219 -4.67 -19.33 -7.58
CA GLN A 219 -3.57 -19.78 -8.42
C GLN A 219 -3.15 -21.23 -8.12
N ILE A 220 -3.19 -21.66 -6.85
CA ILE A 220 -2.69 -22.97 -6.40
C ILE A 220 -3.81 -24.03 -6.41
N GLU A 221 -4.97 -23.74 -5.81
CA GLU A 221 -5.99 -24.74 -5.48
C GLU A 221 -7.26 -24.67 -6.35
N LYS A 222 -7.38 -23.66 -7.23
CA LYS A 222 -8.48 -23.33 -8.17
C LYS A 222 -9.93 -23.29 -7.61
N GLU A 223 -10.33 -24.14 -6.66
CA GLU A 223 -11.73 -24.28 -6.23
C GLU A 223 -12.00 -24.25 -4.70
N ASN A 224 -10.99 -24.36 -3.82
CA ASN A 224 -11.20 -24.50 -2.36
C ASN A 224 -10.87 -23.26 -1.50
N CYS A 225 -10.74 -22.08 -2.11
CA CYS A 225 -10.32 -20.87 -1.40
C CYS A 225 -11.34 -20.34 -0.39
N SER A 226 -10.85 -20.01 0.80
CA SER A 226 -11.60 -19.30 1.85
C SER A 226 -10.85 -18.03 2.25
N LEU A 227 -11.55 -17.09 2.88
CA LEU A 227 -10.93 -15.93 3.52
C LEU A 227 -10.39 -16.43 4.85
N PHE A 228 -9.06 -16.48 4.99
CA PHE A 228 -8.36 -16.84 6.22
C PHE A 228 -8.54 -15.75 7.28
#